data_AF-X0X8J1-F1
#
_entry.id   AF-X0X8J1-F1
#
_cell.length_a   1.000
_cell.length_b   1.000
_cell.length_c   1.000
_cell.angle_alpha   90.00
_cell.angle_beta   90.00
_cell.angle_gamma   90.00
#
_symmetry.space_group_name_H-M   'P 1'
#
loop_
_entity.id
_entity.type
_entity.pdbx_description
1 polymer ?
#
loop_
_entity_poly.entity_id
_entity_poly.type
_entity_poly.pdbx_seq_one_letter_code
_entity_poly.pdbx_strand_id
1 'polypeptide(L)' 'MKTYRKELWFDIPSRRELVNITLMIEKCLKESNINEGLLLCNAMHITSSVFINDDEPGLHHDFEMWLEKLAPELP' A
#
# COMPACT_ATOMS: atom_id res chain seq x y z
N MET A 1 -9.50 5.46 25.38
CA MET A 1 -8.91 4.88 24.16
C MET A 1 -9.30 5.77 22.98
N LYS A 2 -8.33 6.39 22.30
CA LYS A 2 -8.61 7.15 21.07
C LYS A 2 -8.58 6.20 19.88
N THR A 3 -9.46 6.41 18.91
CA THR A 3 -9.43 5.71 17.63
C THR A 3 -9.46 6.74 16.50
N TYR A 4 -8.84 6.39 15.38
CA TYR A 4 -8.82 7.21 14.18
C TYR A 4 -9.06 6.28 12.99
N ARG A 5 -9.84 6.75 12.01
CA ARG A 5 -10.13 6.02 10.78
C ARG A 5 -10.05 6.97 9.60
N LYS A 6 -9.34 6.54 8.56
CA LYS A 6 -9.25 7.22 7.27
C LYS A 6 -9.29 6.20 6.15
N GLU A 7 -10.01 6.53 5.09
CA GLU A 7 -9.95 5.79 3.83
C GLU A 7 -9.06 6.56 2.86
N LEU A 8 -8.17 5.84 2.19
CA LEU A 8 -7.38 6.33 1.07
C LEU A 8 -7.94 5.68 -0.20
N TRP A 9 -8.32 6.52 -1.16
CA TRP A 9 -8.95 6.10 -2.40
C TRP A 9 -7.95 6.26 -3.54
N PHE A 10 -7.86 5.26 -4.41
CA PHE A 10 -6.94 5.22 -5.53
C PHE A 10 -7.70 4.84 -6.79
N ASP A 11 -7.47 5.60 -7.86
CA ASP A 11 -7.90 5.28 -9.22
C ASP A 11 -6.64 5.24 -10.07
N ILE A 12 -6.25 4.03 -10.46
CA ILE A 12 -5.00 3.78 -11.18
C ILE A 12 -5.30 3.52 -12.67
N PRO A 13 -4.56 4.15 -13.60
CA PRO A 13 -4.83 4.02 -15.03
C PRO A 13 -4.36 2.67 -15.60
N SER A 14 -3.51 1.95 -14.87
CA SER A 14 -2.90 0.69 -15.27
C SER A 14 -3.46 -0.49 -14.47
N ARG A 15 -3.37 -1.70 -15.02
CA ARG A 15 -3.79 -2.93 -14.32
C ARG A 15 -3.01 -3.19 -13.03
N ARG A 16 -1.70 -2.89 -13.04
CA ARG A 16 -0.79 -3.06 -11.91
C ARG A 16 0.03 -1.79 -11.72
N GLU A 17 0.12 -1.32 -10.49
CA GLU A 17 0.91 -0.14 -10.12
C GLU A 17 1.35 -0.27 -8.66
N LEU A 18 2.59 0.16 -8.36
CA LEU A 18 3.11 0.27 -7.00
C LEU A 18 3.05 1.74 -6.58
N VAL A 19 2.20 2.05 -5.60
CA VAL A 19 1.98 3.41 -5.12
C VAL A 19 2.57 3.56 -3.72
N ASN A 20 3.56 4.43 -3.55
CA ASN A 20 4.09 4.74 -2.22
C ASN A 20 3.11 5.65 -1.46
N ILE A 21 2.52 5.11 -0.38
CA ILE A 21 1.54 5.81 0.46
C ILE A 21 2.12 6.33 1.78
N THR A 22 3.43 6.21 2.01
CA THR A 22 4.07 6.50 3.30
C THR A 22 3.73 7.91 3.82
N LEU A 23 3.82 8.93 2.97
CA LEU A 23 3.49 10.32 3.33
C LEU A 23 2.00 10.51 3.66
N MET A 24 1.11 9.73 3.03
CA MET A 24 -0.33 9.76 3.34
C MET A 24 -0.59 9.14 4.73
N ILE A 25 0.12 8.06 5.06
CA ILE A 25 0.04 7.41 6.38
C ILE A 25 0.64 8.30 7.48
N GLU A 26 1.76 8.98 7.23
CA GLU A 26 2.30 9.98 8.16
C GLU A 26 1.33 11.11 8.45
N LYS A 27 0.58 11.57 7.44
CA LYS A 27 -0.47 12.57 7.61
C LYS A 27 -1.60 12.03 8.50
N CYS A 28 -2.03 10.78 8.30
CA CYS A 28 -3.01 10.12 9.17
C CYS A 28 -2.53 10.05 10.63
N LEU A 29 -1.25 9.72 10.86
CA LEU A 29 -0.67 9.70 12.21
C LEU A 29 -0.71 11.08 12.87
N LYS A 30 -0.28 12.13 12.16
CA LYS A 30 -0.34 13.52 12.65
C LYS A 30 -1.77 13.96 12.98
N GLU A 31 -2.73 13.66 12.10
CA GLU A 31 -4.15 14.00 12.29
C GLU A 31 -4.78 13.25 13.49
N SER A 32 -4.35 11.99 13.72
CA SER A 32 -4.91 11.14 14.77
C SER A 32 -4.65 11.64 16.20
N ASN A 33 -3.56 12.40 16.40
CA ASN A 33 -3.07 12.81 17.73
C ASN A 33 -2.97 11.63 18.73
N ILE A 34 -2.58 10.45 18.23
CA ILE A 34 -2.24 9.26 19.00
C ILE A 34 -0.70 9.22 19.12
N ASN A 35 -0.18 9.30 20.34
CA ASN A 35 1.26 9.32 20.59
C ASN A 35 1.87 7.91 20.61
N GLU A 36 1.14 6.95 21.18
CA GLU A 36 1.56 5.54 21.31
C GLU A 36 0.36 4.65 21.01
N GLY A 37 0.56 3.63 20.18
CA GLY A 37 -0.51 2.73 19.77
C GLY A 37 -0.11 1.83 18.59
N LEU A 38 -1.12 1.30 17.92
CA LEU A 38 -0.97 0.45 16.74
C LEU A 38 -1.69 1.10 15.55
N LEU A 39 -1.09 1.01 14.37
CA LEU A 39 -1.70 1.41 13.11
C LEU A 39 -1.96 0.16 12.26
N LEU A 40 -3.21 -0.02 11.86
CA LEU A 40 -3.60 -1.00 10.85
C LEU A 40 -3.79 -0.28 9.52
N CYS A 41 -3.08 -0.74 8.49
CA CYS A 41 -3.28 -0.34 7.11
C CYS A 41 -3.53 -1.59 6.28
N ASN A 42 -4.67 -1.66 5.60
CA ASN A 42 -5.04 -2.81 4.77
C ASN A 42 -5.73 -2.34 3.49
N ALA A 43 -5.56 -3.14 2.44
CA ALA A 43 -6.40 -3.04 1.26
C ALA A 43 -7.82 -3.51 1.61
N MET A 44 -8.85 -2.77 1.17
CA MET A 44 -10.24 -3.20 1.28
C MET A 44 -10.73 -3.96 0.03
N HIS A 45 -9.92 -3.99 -1.03
CA HIS A 45 -10.18 -4.77 -2.25
C HIS A 45 -9.29 -6.02 -2.29
N ILE A 46 -9.89 -7.16 -2.62
CA ILE A 46 -9.22 -8.48 -2.64
C ILE A 46 -8.19 -8.67 -3.77
N THR A 47 -8.13 -7.74 -4.72
CA THR A 47 -7.20 -7.73 -5.86
C THR A 47 -6.09 -6.70 -5.69
N SER A 48 -5.87 -6.22 -4.47
CA SER A 48 -4.85 -5.22 -4.14
C SER A 48 -4.18 -5.58 -2.82
N SER A 49 -3.03 -4.99 -2.53
CA SER A 49 -2.25 -5.27 -1.31
C SER A 49 -1.70 -4.00 -0.71
N VAL A 50 -1.49 -4.01 0.61
CA VAL A 50 -0.66 -3.04 1.32
C VAL A 50 0.51 -3.81 1.90
N PHE A 51 1.73 -3.39 1.58
CA PHE A 51 2.95 -4.02 2.06
C PHE A 51 4.02 -2.95 2.29
N ILE A 52 5.12 -3.32 2.94
CA ILE A 52 6.27 -2.45 3.21
C ILE A 52 7.48 -3.07 2.54
N ASN A 53 8.15 -2.29 1.69
CA ASN A 53 9.46 -2.59 1.11
C ASN A 53 10.16 -1.29 0.71
N ASP A 54 11.37 -1.39 0.16
CA ASP A 54 12.14 -0.25 -0.35
C ASP A 54 11.47 0.37 -1.58
N ASP A 55 11.51 1.71 -1.67
CA ASP A 55 10.94 2.49 -2.79
C ASP A 55 12.01 2.70 -3.86
N GLU A 56 12.43 1.60 -4.47
CA GLU A 56 13.52 1.56 -5.44
C GLU A 56 12.99 1.05 -6.80
N PRO A 57 13.19 1.79 -7.91
CA PRO A 57 12.64 1.43 -9.22
C PRO A 57 13.05 0.05 -9.75
N GLY A 58 14.29 -0.39 -9.51
CA GLY A 58 14.76 -1.73 -9.86
C GLY A 58 14.00 -2.82 -9.10
N LEU A 59 13.83 -2.64 -7.80
CA LEU A 59 13.06 -3.56 -6.95
C LEU A 59 11.59 -3.61 -7.37
N HIS A 60 11.01 -2.48 -7.77
CA HIS A 60 9.66 -2.43 -8.33
C HIS A 60 9.53 -3.31 -9.60
N HIS A 61 10.52 -3.25 -10.48
CA HIS A 61 10.58 -4.10 -11.66
C HIS A 61 10.76 -5.58 -11.31
N ASP A 62 11.63 -5.88 -10.34
CA ASP A 62 11.85 -7.25 -9.87
C ASP A 62 10.59 -7.86 -9.27
N PHE A 63 9.80 -7.06 -8.53
CA PHE A 63 8.50 -7.49 -8.00
C PHE A 63 7.50 -7.85 -9.09
N GLU A 64 7.40 -7.01 -10.12
CA GLU A 64 6.51 -7.27 -11.26
C GLU A 64 6.88 -8.59 -11.96
N MET A 65 8.17 -8.80 -12.25
CA MET A 65 8.65 -10.05 -12.84
C MET A 65 8.41 -11.26 -11.94
N TRP A 66 8.65 -11.12 -10.64
CA TRP A 66 8.50 -12.20 -9.68
C TRP A 66 7.03 -12.62 -9.52
N LEU A 67 6.11 -11.66 -9.43
CA LEU A 67 4.68 -11.91 -9.33
C LEU A 67 4.13 -12.55 -10.61
N GLU A 68 4.51 -12.06 -11.78
CA GLU A 68 4.11 -12.66 -13.06
C GLU A 68 4.61 -14.11 -13.19
N LYS A 69 5.81 -14.41 -12.68
CA LYS A 69 6.34 -15.78 -12.68
C LYS A 69 5.56 -16.72 -11.75
N LEU A 70 5.10 -16.23 -10.60
CA LEU A 70 4.40 -17.05 -9.60
C LEU A 70 2.90 -17.20 -9.87
N ALA A 71 2.27 -16.13 -10.36
CA ALA A 71 0.85 -16.03 -10.63
C ALA A 71 0.65 -15.19 -11.90
N PRO A 72 0.89 -15.79 -13.08
CA PRO A 72 0.84 -15.07 -14.35
C PRO A 72 -0.57 -14.53 -14.62
N GLU A 73 -0.65 -13.39 -15.30
CA GLU A 73 -1.93 -12.78 -15.67
C GLU A 73 -2.68 -13.66 -16.69
N LEU A 74 -1.94 -14.24 -17.63
CA LEU A 74 -2.46 -15.05 -18.72
C LEU A 74 -1.93 -16.50 -18.62
N PRO A 75 -2.73 -17.49 -19.08
CA PRO A 75 -2.31 -18.90 -19.09
C PRO A 75 -1.18 -19.20 -20.08
#